data_AF-A0A7J4P3F3-F1
#
_entry.id   AF-A0A7J4P3F3-F1
#
_cell.length_a   1.000
_cell.length_b   1.000
_cell.length_c   1.000
_cell.angle_alpha   90.00
_cell.angle_beta   90.00
_cell.angle_gamma   90.00
#
_symmetry.space_group_name_H-M   'P 1'
#
loop_
_entity.id
_entity.type
_entity.pdbx_description
1 polymer ?
#
loop_
_entity_poly.entity_id
_entity_poly.type
_entity_poly.pdbx_seq_one_letter_code
_entity_poly.pdbx_strand_id
1 'polypeptide(L)'
;MAFSFLDPFLGPLFRLPSFLAILIFSLLISLLITLIYKYTTNQSLMKQLKGEIKEFQKEMKELKDKPGEVMRVQKEAMKTNLKYMSMSMKSTLITFIPIIFIFGWMNTHLAFEPIQQGDQFSTTVHFTRPMADGQVSLKVPDGLSIDGSATKDISGDSIIFTLKAGKEGTYTLDYIYKGQSYLQEVIVTSERAYADRLVKTAVKDSDIKSLEINYQKHIVLNLLGWKMGWLAVYIILSIAFSLGLRKLMKVY
;
A
#
# COMPACT_ATOMS: atom_id res chain seq x y z
N MET A 1 -6.31 -13.35 -8.01
CA MET A 1 -5.92 -12.71 -6.73
C MET A 1 -4.45 -12.99 -6.47
N ALA A 2 -3.59 -11.97 -6.53
CA ALA A 2 -2.18 -12.16 -6.17
C ALA A 2 -2.09 -12.53 -4.68
N PHE A 3 -1.29 -13.55 -4.35
CA PHE A 3 -0.92 -13.94 -2.97
C PHE A 3 -1.96 -14.70 -2.12
N SER A 4 -2.94 -15.37 -2.73
CA SER A 4 -3.95 -16.18 -2.03
C SER A 4 -3.40 -17.33 -1.16
N PHE A 5 -2.13 -17.72 -1.34
CA PHE A 5 -1.47 -18.70 -0.47
C PHE A 5 -1.32 -18.25 0.99
N LEU A 6 -1.43 -16.94 1.26
CA LEU A 6 -1.38 -16.37 2.61
C LEU A 6 -2.73 -16.45 3.34
N ASP A 7 -3.84 -16.62 2.62
CA ASP A 7 -5.20 -16.57 3.18
C ASP A 7 -5.43 -17.59 4.32
N PRO A 8 -4.97 -18.85 4.23
CA PRO A 8 -5.16 -19.82 5.31
C PRO A 8 -4.44 -19.44 6.61
N PHE A 9 -3.31 -18.73 6.50
CA PHE A 9 -2.46 -18.39 7.64
C PHE A 9 -2.83 -17.04 8.25
N LEU A 10 -3.17 -16.06 7.41
CA LEU A 10 -3.34 -14.68 7.81
C LEU A 10 -4.80 -14.20 7.75
N GLY A 11 -5.66 -14.87 6.98
CA GLY A 11 -7.08 -14.54 6.84
C GLY A 11 -7.86 -14.48 8.17
N PRO A 12 -7.68 -15.42 9.12
CA PRO A 12 -8.37 -15.36 10.41
C PRO A 12 -8.10 -14.07 11.19
N LEU A 13 -6.95 -13.43 10.99
CA LEU A 13 -6.58 -12.20 11.66
C LEU A 13 -7.45 -11.01 11.25
N PHE A 14 -8.07 -11.06 10.08
CA PHE A 14 -8.96 -10.00 9.60
C PHE A 14 -10.40 -10.09 10.11
N ARG A 15 -10.73 -11.13 10.87
CA ARG A 15 -11.94 -11.13 11.70
C ARG A 15 -11.83 -10.18 12.89
N LEU A 16 -10.61 -9.76 13.22
CA LEU A 16 -10.35 -8.78 14.27
C LEU A 16 -10.55 -7.35 13.75
N PRO A 17 -10.82 -6.38 14.64
CA PRO A 17 -10.74 -4.96 14.32
C PRO A 17 -9.45 -4.62 13.58
N SER A 18 -9.53 -3.77 12.56
CA SER A 18 -8.40 -3.46 11.66
C SER A 18 -7.16 -3.02 12.43
N PHE A 19 -7.33 -2.22 13.47
CA PHE A 19 -6.25 -1.76 14.32
C PHE A 19 -5.49 -2.92 14.99
N LEU A 20 -6.20 -3.91 15.54
CA LEU A 20 -5.58 -5.07 16.19
C LEU A 20 -4.85 -5.96 15.18
N ALA A 21 -5.45 -6.18 14.01
CA ALA A 21 -4.78 -6.90 12.93
C ALA A 21 -3.45 -6.21 12.55
N ILE A 22 -3.48 -4.89 12.34
CA ILE A 22 -2.29 -4.10 12.01
C ILE A 22 -1.27 -4.12 13.14
N LEU A 23 -1.69 -4.06 14.41
CA LEU A 23 -0.79 -4.15 15.56
C LEU A 23 -0.02 -5.47 15.58
N ILE A 24 -0.72 -6.59 15.35
CA ILE A 24 -0.10 -7.92 15.28
C ILE A 24 0.84 -8.00 14.08
N PHE A 25 0.42 -7.52 12.90
CA PHE A 25 1.30 -7.46 11.72
C PHE A 25 2.54 -6.61 11.96
N SER A 26 2.40 -5.42 12.55
CA SER A 26 3.52 -4.55 12.88
C SER A 26 4.51 -5.23 13.79
N LEU A 27 4.05 -5.99 14.80
CA LEU A 27 4.94 -6.75 15.68
C LEU A 27 5.64 -7.89 14.94
N LEU A 28 4.89 -8.72 14.21
CA LEU A 28 5.43 -9.89 13.49
C LEU A 28 6.44 -9.48 12.42
N ILE A 29 6.11 -8.47 11.61
CA ILE A 29 6.99 -7.97 10.55
C ILE A 29 8.23 -7.31 11.16
N SER A 30 8.07 -6.52 12.23
CA SER A 30 9.24 -5.93 12.92
C SER A 30 10.15 -7.01 13.52
N LEU A 31 9.57 -8.07 14.09
CA LEU A 31 10.31 -9.22 14.59
C LEU A 31 11.06 -9.93 13.46
N LEU A 32 10.37 -10.25 12.36
CA LEU A 32 10.95 -10.87 11.17
C LEU A 32 12.13 -10.06 10.62
N ILE A 33 11.94 -8.76 10.41
CA ILE A 33 12.99 -7.85 9.92
C ILE A 33 14.17 -7.87 10.87
N THR A 34 13.92 -7.77 12.18
CA THR A 34 15.01 -7.70 13.16
C THR A 34 15.77 -9.01 13.26
N LEU A 35 15.09 -10.16 13.14
CA LEU A 35 15.73 -11.48 13.08
C LEU A 35 16.57 -11.63 11.81
N ILE A 36 16.02 -11.32 10.63
CA ILE A 36 16.77 -11.40 9.37
C ILE A 36 17.99 -10.48 9.45
N TYR A 37 17.84 -9.24 9.91
CA TYR A 37 18.95 -8.32 10.09
C TYR A 37 20.02 -8.88 11.02
N LYS A 38 19.62 -9.48 12.14
CA LYS A 38 20.53 -10.10 13.10
C LYS A 38 21.38 -11.20 12.48
N TYR A 39 20.77 -12.07 11.67
CA TYR A 39 21.44 -13.24 11.09
C TYR A 39 22.16 -12.96 9.76
N THR A 40 21.77 -11.91 9.03
CA THR A 40 22.37 -11.57 7.74
C THR A 40 23.50 -10.55 7.84
N THR A 41 23.66 -9.89 8.99
CA THR A 41 24.73 -8.92 9.23
C THR A 41 25.64 -9.34 10.39
N ASN A 42 26.94 -9.06 10.29
CA ASN A 42 27.89 -9.32 11.36
C ASN A 42 27.73 -8.25 12.46
N GLN A 43 27.02 -8.59 13.54
CA GLN A 43 26.69 -7.66 14.62
C GLN A 43 27.92 -7.03 15.30
N SER A 44 29.02 -7.78 15.42
CA SER A 44 30.26 -7.28 16.01
C SER A 44 30.86 -6.17 15.14
N LEU A 45 30.97 -6.44 13.84
CA LEU A 45 31.48 -5.47 12.87
C LEU A 45 30.54 -4.26 12.75
N MET A 46 29.22 -4.46 12.76
CA MET A 46 28.26 -3.34 12.72
C MET A 46 28.39 -2.43 13.94
N LYS A 47 28.58 -3.01 15.14
CA LYS A 47 28.84 -2.26 16.37
C LYS A 47 30.15 -1.49 16.31
N GLN A 48 31.22 -2.10 15.78
CA GLN A 48 32.52 -1.45 15.60
C GLN A 48 32.41 -0.25 14.65
N LEU A 49 31.88 -0.44 13.44
CA LEU A 49 31.74 0.62 12.44
C LEU A 49 30.91 1.80 12.95
N LYS A 50 29.83 1.51 13.71
CA LYS A 50 29.00 2.55 14.34
C LYS A 50 29.75 3.30 15.44
N GLY A 51 30.69 2.65 16.12
CA GLY A 51 31.63 3.28 17.05
C GLY A 51 32.59 4.22 16.32
N GLU A 52 33.27 3.72 15.28
CA GLU A 52 34.20 4.50 14.46
C GLU A 52 33.54 5.75 13.86
N ILE A 53 32.31 5.61 13.32
CA ILE A 53 31.53 6.74 12.79
C ILE A 53 31.28 7.81 13.87
N LYS A 54 31.02 7.41 15.13
CA LYS A 54 30.84 8.36 16.24
C LYS A 54 32.15 9.03 16.65
N GLU A 55 33.26 8.32 16.61
CA GLU A 55 34.57 8.91 16.89
C GLU A 55 34.96 9.92 15.80
N PHE A 56 34.75 9.62 14.52
CA PHE A 56 34.95 10.60 13.44
C PHE A 56 34.07 11.85 13.63
N GLN A 57 32.83 11.70 14.10
CA GLN A 57 31.96 12.85 14.41
C GLN A 57 32.51 13.73 15.54
N LYS A 58 33.23 13.17 16.50
CA LYS A 58 33.91 13.95 17.55
C LYS A 58 35.17 14.60 17.01
N GLU A 59 36.01 13.85 16.29
CA GLU A 59 37.26 14.34 15.70
C GLU A 59 37.00 15.52 14.74
N MET A 60 35.95 15.46 13.92
CA MET A 60 35.54 16.58 13.07
C MET A 60 35.13 17.83 13.86
N LYS A 61 34.52 17.68 15.05
CA LYS A 61 34.16 18.82 15.92
C LYS A 61 35.40 19.45 16.57
N GLU A 62 36.38 18.63 16.94
CA GLU A 62 37.65 19.08 17.51
C GLU A 62 38.53 19.78 16.46
N LEU A 63 38.48 19.31 15.21
CA LEU A 63 39.26 19.85 14.10
C LEU A 63 38.55 20.96 13.32
N LYS A 64 37.43 21.50 13.81
CA LYS A 64 36.57 22.47 13.10
C LYS A 64 37.34 23.65 12.46
N ASP A 65 38.46 24.07 13.04
CA ASP A 65 39.28 25.20 12.59
C ASP A 65 40.38 24.79 11.59
N LYS A 66 40.46 23.51 11.21
CA LYS A 66 41.47 22.93 10.30
C LYS A 66 40.81 22.22 9.11
N PRO A 67 40.41 22.97 8.07
CA PRO A 67 39.62 22.41 6.94
C PRO A 67 40.27 21.21 6.24
N GLY A 68 41.60 21.20 6.09
CA GLY A 68 42.34 20.10 5.46
C GLY A 68 42.25 18.79 6.25
N GLU A 69 42.38 18.87 7.58
CA GLU A 69 42.27 17.70 8.46
C GLU A 69 40.82 17.23 8.58
N VAL A 70 39.86 18.15 8.66
CA VAL A 70 38.42 17.82 8.61
C VAL A 70 38.08 17.04 7.35
N MET A 71 38.58 17.46 6.18
CA MET A 71 38.37 16.76 4.92
C MET A 71 38.96 15.35 4.92
N ARG A 72 40.13 15.15 5.56
CA ARG A 72 40.74 13.82 5.72
C ARG A 72 39.86 12.91 6.56
N VAL A 73 39.42 13.38 7.72
CA VAL A 73 38.53 12.63 8.64
C VAL A 73 37.19 12.33 7.98
N GLN A 74 36.62 13.29 7.24
CA GLN A 74 35.37 13.12 6.51
C GLN A 74 35.48 12.01 5.45
N LYS A 75 36.60 11.90 4.73
CA LYS A 75 36.83 10.82 3.76
C LYS A 75 36.86 9.45 4.43
N GLU A 76 37.52 9.30 5.57
CA GLU A 76 37.55 8.04 6.33
C GLU A 76 36.18 7.70 6.93
N ALA A 77 35.46 8.72 7.44
CA ALA A 77 34.09 8.58 7.90
C ALA A 77 33.16 8.11 6.78
N MET A 78 33.31 8.66 5.57
CA MET A 78 32.54 8.26 4.41
C MET A 78 32.82 6.80 4.02
N LYS A 79 34.09 6.38 3.93
CA LYS A 79 34.45 4.98 3.65
C LYS A 79 33.84 4.01 4.67
N THR A 80 33.93 4.36 5.95
CA THR A 80 33.38 3.56 7.05
C THR A 80 31.86 3.51 7.00
N ASN A 81 31.20 4.63 6.72
CA ASN A 81 29.76 4.71 6.54
C ASN A 81 29.28 3.93 5.31
N LEU A 82 30.02 3.95 4.20
CA LEU A 82 29.73 3.13 3.01
C LEU A 82 29.85 1.64 3.32
N LYS A 83 30.86 1.22 4.09
CA LYS A 83 31.00 -0.17 4.55
C LYS A 83 29.85 -0.58 5.48
N TYR A 84 29.46 0.28 6.42
CA TYR A 84 28.29 0.04 7.28
C TYR A 84 27.00 -0.07 6.46
N MET A 85 26.79 0.85 5.53
CA MET A 85 25.62 0.90 4.67
C MET A 85 25.54 -0.32 3.75
N SER A 86 26.65 -0.77 3.15
CA SER A 86 26.63 -1.93 2.25
C SER A 86 26.22 -3.22 2.97
N MET A 87 26.70 -3.42 4.21
CA MET A 87 26.27 -4.52 5.07
C MET A 87 24.78 -4.42 5.41
N SER A 88 24.30 -3.22 5.75
CA SER A 88 22.88 -2.99 6.04
C SER A 88 22.00 -3.21 4.80
N MET A 89 22.43 -2.73 3.63
CA MET A 89 21.69 -2.82 2.36
C MET A 89 21.50 -4.26 1.91
N LYS A 90 22.50 -5.12 2.09
CA LYS A 90 22.35 -6.56 1.82
C LYS A 90 21.18 -7.14 2.62
N SER A 91 21.12 -6.84 3.92
CA SER A 91 20.00 -7.29 4.75
C SER A 91 18.66 -6.69 4.31
N THR A 92 18.63 -5.39 4.01
CA THR A 92 17.44 -4.71 3.51
C THR A 92 16.88 -5.41 2.27
N LEU A 93 17.72 -5.72 1.28
CA LEU A 93 17.29 -6.41 0.05
C LEU A 93 16.70 -7.79 0.33
N ILE A 94 17.29 -8.54 1.27
CA ILE A 94 16.76 -9.84 1.71
C ILE A 94 15.39 -9.67 2.37
N THR A 95 15.21 -8.66 3.22
CA THR A 95 13.92 -8.39 3.89
C THR A 95 12.87 -7.79 2.95
N PHE A 96 13.28 -7.09 1.90
CA PHE A 96 12.37 -6.38 1.01
C PHE A 96 11.43 -7.32 0.26
N ILE A 97 11.95 -8.48 -0.17
CA ILE A 97 11.20 -9.51 -0.88
C ILE A 97 9.98 -9.98 -0.07
N PRO A 98 10.11 -10.55 1.15
CA PRO A 98 8.96 -11.01 1.93
C PRO A 98 8.02 -9.85 2.33
N ILE A 99 8.55 -8.65 2.57
CA ILE A 99 7.73 -7.48 2.92
C ILE A 99 6.79 -7.12 1.77
N ILE A 100 7.26 -7.10 0.52
CA ILE A 100 6.39 -6.79 -0.63
C ILE A 100 5.22 -7.76 -0.73
N PHE A 101 5.46 -9.06 -0.53
CA PHE A 101 4.39 -10.06 -0.57
C PHE A 101 3.35 -9.81 0.53
N ILE A 102 3.80 -9.59 1.76
CA ILE A 102 2.91 -9.32 2.90
C ILE A 102 2.15 -8.01 2.69
N PHE A 103 2.83 -6.94 2.27
CA PHE A 103 2.21 -5.63 2.07
C PHE A 103 1.26 -5.61 0.88
N GLY A 104 1.61 -6.29 -0.22
CA GLY A 104 0.73 -6.45 -1.37
C GLY A 104 -0.57 -7.12 -0.96
N TRP A 105 -0.49 -8.19 -0.16
CA TRP A 105 -1.64 -8.87 0.40
C TRP A 105 -2.41 -8.03 1.44
N MET A 106 -1.73 -7.34 2.35
CA MET A 106 -2.40 -6.42 3.30
C MET A 106 -3.13 -5.30 2.55
N ASN A 107 -2.56 -4.78 1.47
CA ASN A 107 -3.15 -3.71 0.69
C ASN A 107 -4.46 -4.14 0.04
N THR A 108 -4.60 -5.39 -0.42
CA THR A 108 -5.87 -5.87 -0.99
C THR A 108 -6.99 -6.03 0.05
N HIS A 109 -6.65 -6.12 1.34
CA HIS A 109 -7.62 -6.36 2.42
C HIS A 109 -7.89 -5.16 3.33
N LEU A 110 -6.95 -4.21 3.43
CA LEU A 110 -6.99 -3.09 4.39
C LEU A 110 -6.98 -1.70 3.75
N ALA A 111 -6.77 -1.57 2.43
CA ALA A 111 -6.66 -0.26 1.80
C ALA A 111 -8.01 0.46 1.66
N PHE A 112 -9.08 -0.31 1.49
CA PHE A 112 -10.40 0.19 1.13
C PHE A 112 -11.48 -0.39 2.04
N GLU A 113 -12.62 0.28 2.12
CA GLU A 113 -13.84 -0.25 2.73
C GLU A 113 -14.61 -1.08 1.69
N PRO A 114 -15.19 -2.23 2.08
CA PRO A 114 -16.10 -2.95 1.19
C PRO A 114 -17.35 -2.09 0.95
N ILE A 115 -17.96 -2.25 -0.22
CA ILE A 115 -19.25 -1.59 -0.51
C ILE A 115 -20.32 -2.37 0.25
N GLN A 116 -20.98 -1.73 1.21
CA GLN A 116 -22.02 -2.37 2.00
C GLN A 116 -23.41 -2.07 1.45
N GLN A 117 -24.40 -2.84 1.90
CA GLN A 117 -25.78 -2.56 1.57
C GLN A 117 -26.18 -1.17 2.10
N GLY A 118 -26.78 -0.35 1.23
CA GLY A 118 -27.19 1.01 1.51
C GLY A 118 -26.17 2.07 1.09
N ASP A 119 -24.91 1.68 0.85
CA ASP A 119 -23.84 2.62 0.52
C ASP A 119 -24.03 3.24 -0.87
N GLN A 120 -23.53 4.46 -0.97
CA GLN A 120 -23.33 5.13 -2.25
C GLN A 120 -21.87 4.98 -2.67
N PHE A 121 -21.64 4.51 -3.89
CA PHE A 121 -20.31 4.38 -4.47
C PHE A 121 -20.31 4.92 -5.89
N SER A 122 -19.14 5.08 -6.48
CA SER A 122 -19.03 5.53 -7.86
C SER A 122 -18.12 4.62 -8.67
N THR A 123 -18.31 4.68 -9.98
CA THR A 123 -17.45 4.02 -10.96
C THR A 123 -17.00 5.03 -11.99
N THR A 124 -15.77 4.87 -12.46
CA THR A 124 -15.14 5.75 -13.44
C THR A 124 -14.80 4.97 -14.70
N VAL A 125 -15.27 5.48 -15.84
CA VAL A 125 -14.82 5.06 -17.18
C VAL A 125 -13.70 6.00 -17.58
N HIS A 126 -12.50 5.47 -17.76
CA HIS A 126 -11.33 6.24 -18.18
C HIS A 126 -11.10 6.07 -19.67
N PHE A 127 -10.88 7.16 -20.40
CA PHE A 127 -10.63 7.15 -21.83
C PHE A 127 -9.13 7.26 -22.14
N THR A 128 -8.74 6.70 -23.28
CA THR A 128 -7.35 6.73 -23.77
C THR A 128 -6.99 8.10 -24.33
N ARG A 129 -7.97 8.86 -24.84
CA ARG A 129 -7.80 10.21 -25.41
C ARG A 129 -8.71 11.21 -24.69
N PRO A 130 -8.27 12.46 -24.44
CA PRO A 130 -9.04 13.45 -23.68
C PRO A 130 -10.36 13.95 -24.34
N MET A 131 -10.72 13.42 -25.51
CA MET A 131 -11.86 13.87 -26.33
C MET A 131 -12.42 12.69 -27.14
N ALA A 132 -12.76 11.59 -26.46
CA ALA A 132 -13.50 10.52 -27.12
C ALA A 132 -14.93 11.02 -27.40
N ASP A 133 -15.43 10.84 -28.62
CA ASP A 133 -16.78 11.29 -28.98
C ASP A 133 -17.83 10.21 -28.68
N GLY A 134 -18.98 10.65 -28.17
CA GLY A 134 -20.17 9.82 -27.99
C GLY A 134 -20.71 9.83 -26.56
N GLN A 135 -21.56 8.83 -26.28
CA GLN A 135 -22.20 8.64 -24.99
C GLN A 135 -21.83 7.28 -24.42
N VAL A 136 -21.69 7.23 -23.10
CA VAL A 136 -21.62 5.97 -22.36
C VAL A 136 -22.94 5.78 -21.63
N SER A 137 -23.54 4.60 -21.80
CA SER A 137 -24.71 4.18 -21.04
C SER A 137 -24.32 3.08 -20.06
N LEU A 138 -24.73 3.20 -18.81
CA LEU A 138 -24.52 2.21 -17.77
C LEU A 138 -25.82 1.45 -17.52
N LYS A 139 -25.76 0.13 -17.65
CA LYS A 139 -26.82 -0.78 -17.20
C LYS A 139 -26.37 -1.50 -15.94
N VAL A 140 -27.30 -1.60 -14.99
CA VAL A 140 -27.07 -2.26 -13.70
C VAL A 140 -28.16 -3.30 -13.45
N PRO A 141 -27.82 -4.44 -12.85
CA PRO A 141 -28.79 -5.49 -12.49
C PRO A 141 -29.63 -5.11 -11.27
N ASP A 142 -30.70 -5.88 -11.04
CA ASP A 142 -31.52 -5.76 -9.83
C ASP A 142 -30.68 -5.92 -8.57
N GLY A 143 -30.79 -4.95 -7.66
CA GLY A 143 -29.96 -4.88 -6.45
C GLY A 143 -29.00 -3.70 -6.43
N LEU A 144 -28.77 -3.05 -7.58
CA LEU A 144 -28.09 -1.76 -7.69
C LEU A 144 -29.03 -0.73 -8.32
N SER A 145 -28.83 0.55 -8.01
CA SER A 145 -29.54 1.65 -8.68
C SER A 145 -28.58 2.77 -9.03
N ILE A 146 -28.73 3.34 -10.23
CA ILE A 146 -27.96 4.49 -10.67
C ILE A 146 -28.56 5.74 -10.02
N ASP A 147 -27.71 6.56 -9.42
CA ASP A 147 -28.08 7.86 -8.89
C ASP A 147 -27.77 8.95 -9.94
N GLY A 148 -28.83 9.51 -10.54
CA GLY A 148 -28.77 10.43 -11.67
C GLY A 148 -28.92 9.74 -13.03
N SER A 149 -28.29 10.31 -14.06
CA SER A 149 -28.44 9.83 -15.44
C SER A 149 -27.66 8.54 -15.71
N ALA A 150 -28.34 7.53 -16.25
CA ALA A 150 -27.76 6.28 -16.71
C ALA A 150 -26.91 6.43 -17.99
N THR A 151 -27.13 7.50 -18.75
CA THR A 151 -26.37 7.84 -19.96
C THR A 151 -25.71 9.20 -19.78
N LYS A 152 -24.42 9.30 -20.12
CA LYS A 152 -23.62 10.53 -20.01
C LYS A 152 -22.82 10.77 -21.28
N ASP A 153 -22.84 12.02 -21.75
CA ASP A 153 -21.97 12.49 -22.82
C ASP A 153 -20.52 12.55 -22.37
N ILE A 154 -19.61 12.16 -23.26
CA ILE A 154 -18.17 12.27 -23.01
C ILE A 154 -17.75 13.72 -23.20
N SER A 155 -17.27 14.33 -22.12
CA SER A 155 -16.84 15.74 -22.08
C SER A 155 -15.39 15.92 -21.58
N GLY A 156 -14.68 14.81 -21.34
CA GLY A 156 -13.32 14.84 -20.82
C GLY A 156 -12.61 13.48 -20.90
N ASP A 157 -11.58 13.31 -20.08
CA ASP A 157 -10.77 12.08 -20.01
C ASP A 157 -11.45 10.93 -19.26
N SER A 158 -12.56 11.22 -18.57
CA SER A 158 -13.26 10.28 -17.73
C SER A 158 -14.74 10.64 -17.55
N ILE A 159 -15.57 9.62 -17.32
CA ILE A 159 -16.97 9.76 -16.89
C ILE A 159 -17.14 9.02 -15.57
N ILE A 160 -17.80 9.67 -14.61
CA ILE A 160 -18.12 9.09 -13.32
C ILE A 160 -19.62 8.79 -13.27
N PHE A 161 -20.00 7.56 -12.93
CA PHE A 161 -21.36 7.20 -12.55
C PHE A 161 -21.45 7.00 -11.05
N THR A 162 -22.55 7.44 -10.45
CA THR A 162 -22.82 7.23 -9.02
C THR A 162 -23.92 6.19 -8.89
N LEU A 163 -23.74 5.26 -7.97
CA LEU A 163 -24.62 4.12 -7.75
C LEU A 163 -24.93 4.00 -6.26
N LYS A 164 -26.06 3.37 -5.97
CA LYS A 164 -26.45 2.95 -4.63
C LYS A 164 -26.55 1.44 -4.58
N ALA A 165 -25.90 0.84 -3.59
CA ALA A 165 -25.95 -0.58 -3.31
C ALA A 165 -27.25 -0.91 -2.55
N GLY A 166 -28.17 -1.63 -3.18
CA GLY A 166 -29.49 -1.93 -2.61
C GLY A 166 -29.55 -3.25 -1.85
N LYS A 167 -28.85 -4.28 -2.32
CA LYS A 167 -28.80 -5.62 -1.72
C LYS A 167 -27.36 -6.15 -1.73
N GLU A 168 -27.04 -7.04 -0.79
CA GLU A 168 -25.79 -7.80 -0.83
C GLU A 168 -25.80 -8.79 -1.99
N GLY A 169 -24.64 -8.95 -2.63
CA GLY A 169 -24.48 -9.82 -3.79
C GLY A 169 -23.32 -9.42 -4.68
N THR A 170 -23.01 -10.30 -5.62
CA THR A 170 -22.08 -10.04 -6.72
C THR A 170 -22.87 -9.60 -7.95
N TYR A 171 -22.48 -8.47 -8.53
CA TYR A 171 -23.17 -7.84 -9.65
C TYR A 171 -22.20 -7.54 -10.79
N THR A 172 -22.73 -7.54 -12.01
CA THR A 172 -21.97 -7.16 -13.20
C THR A 172 -22.52 -5.85 -13.74
N LEU A 173 -21.66 -4.82 -13.78
CA LEU A 173 -21.93 -3.54 -14.41
C LEU A 173 -21.66 -3.66 -15.91
N ASP A 174 -22.62 -3.24 -16.74
CA ASP A 174 -22.52 -3.25 -18.19
C ASP A 174 -22.44 -1.81 -18.73
N TYR A 175 -21.24 -1.40 -19.16
CA TYR A 175 -21.00 -0.12 -19.79
C TYR A 175 -21.12 -0.29 -21.31
N ILE A 176 -22.04 0.44 -21.92
CA ILE A 176 -22.29 0.43 -23.35
C ILE A 176 -21.70 1.70 -23.96
N TYR A 177 -20.75 1.52 -24.87
CA TYR A 177 -20.12 2.60 -25.62
C TYR A 177 -20.00 2.20 -27.09
N LYS A 178 -20.52 3.05 -28.00
CA LYS A 178 -20.57 2.79 -29.46
C LYS A 178 -21.13 1.40 -29.81
N GLY A 179 -22.13 0.94 -29.06
CA GLY A 179 -22.78 -0.37 -29.25
C GLY A 179 -21.99 -1.58 -28.71
N GLN A 180 -20.80 -1.36 -28.13
CA GLN A 180 -20.00 -2.40 -27.49
C GLN A 180 -20.27 -2.42 -25.98
N SER A 181 -20.36 -3.63 -25.42
CA SER A 181 -20.55 -3.87 -23.98
C SER A 181 -19.20 -4.13 -23.31
N TYR A 182 -18.96 -3.45 -22.19
CA TYR A 182 -17.80 -3.65 -21.33
C TYR A 182 -18.29 -4.04 -19.95
N LEU A 183 -17.89 -5.21 -19.47
CA LEU A 183 -18.38 -5.77 -18.21
C LEU A 183 -17.37 -5.57 -17.08
N GLN A 184 -17.86 -5.20 -15.90
CA GLN A 184 -17.06 -5.11 -14.69
C GLN A 184 -17.84 -5.68 -13.50
N GLU A 185 -17.21 -6.57 -12.74
CA GLU A 185 -17.81 -7.10 -11.52
C GLU A 185 -17.70 -6.10 -10.36
N VAL A 186 -18.72 -6.04 -9.52
CA VAL A 186 -18.75 -5.34 -8.24
C VAL A 186 -19.37 -6.25 -7.18
N ILE A 187 -18.79 -6.26 -5.98
CA ILE A 187 -19.29 -7.06 -4.86
C ILE A 187 -19.84 -6.09 -3.81
N VAL A 188 -21.10 -6.30 -3.42
CA VAL A 188 -21.72 -5.65 -2.26
C VAL A 188 -21.76 -6.66 -1.13
N THR A 189 -21.05 -6.39 -0.04
CA THR A 189 -20.89 -7.34 1.06
C THR A 189 -20.54 -6.63 2.36
N SER A 190 -20.96 -7.22 3.47
CA SER A 190 -20.49 -6.86 4.82
C SER A 190 -19.13 -7.49 5.16
N GLU A 191 -18.66 -8.46 4.38
CA GLU A 191 -17.34 -9.07 4.54
C GLU A 191 -16.23 -8.24 3.86
N ARG A 192 -14.97 -8.47 4.23
CA ARG A 192 -13.82 -7.82 3.57
C ARG A 192 -13.46 -8.51 2.26
N ALA A 193 -14.37 -8.47 1.30
CA ALA A 193 -14.17 -8.97 -0.05
C ALA A 193 -14.36 -7.86 -1.08
N TYR A 194 -13.56 -7.89 -2.13
CA TYR A 194 -13.52 -6.87 -3.17
C TYR A 194 -13.46 -7.52 -4.54
N ALA A 195 -14.24 -7.00 -5.48
CA ALA A 195 -13.97 -7.25 -6.89
C ALA A 195 -12.69 -6.51 -7.32
N ASP A 196 -12.10 -6.92 -8.44
CA ASP A 196 -10.96 -6.23 -9.04
C ASP A 196 -11.32 -4.75 -9.28
N ARG A 197 -10.66 -3.86 -8.54
CA ARG A 197 -10.92 -2.42 -8.57
C ARG A 197 -10.77 -1.83 -9.97
N LEU A 198 -9.75 -2.27 -10.69
CA LEU A 198 -9.36 -1.75 -12.00
C LEU A 198 -9.38 -2.87 -13.02
N VAL A 199 -10.34 -2.82 -13.93
CA VAL A 199 -10.39 -3.71 -15.09
C VAL A 199 -9.88 -2.92 -16.28
N LYS A 200 -8.70 -3.29 -16.78
CA LYS A 200 -8.23 -2.79 -18.06
C LYS A 200 -9.06 -3.45 -19.16
N THR A 201 -9.49 -2.66 -20.15
CA THR A 201 -10.25 -3.20 -21.27
C THR A 201 -9.36 -4.15 -22.07
N ALA A 202 -9.86 -5.37 -22.33
CA ALA A 202 -9.16 -6.35 -23.15
C ALA A 202 -9.26 -6.06 -24.66
N VAL A 203 -10.05 -5.06 -25.05
CA VAL A 203 -10.31 -4.69 -26.44
C VAL A 203 -9.16 -3.82 -26.95
N LYS A 204 -8.24 -4.44 -27.69
CA LYS A 204 -7.28 -3.73 -28.55
C LYS A 204 -8.11 -2.84 -29.49
N ASP A 205 -7.95 -1.51 -29.39
CA ASP A 205 -8.66 -0.44 -30.12
C ASP A 205 -9.95 0.15 -29.52
N SER A 206 -10.28 -0.11 -28.24
CA SER A 206 -11.29 0.70 -27.57
C SER A 206 -10.75 2.08 -27.14
N ASP A 207 -11.54 3.15 -27.34
CA ASP A 207 -11.27 4.46 -26.75
C ASP A 207 -11.30 4.41 -25.20
N ILE A 208 -11.89 3.37 -24.61
CA ILE A 208 -11.90 3.15 -23.16
C ILE A 208 -10.60 2.45 -22.75
N LYS A 209 -9.85 3.10 -21.85
CA LYS A 209 -8.59 2.62 -21.27
C LYS A 209 -8.82 1.64 -20.12
N SER A 210 -9.74 1.96 -19.22
CA SER A 210 -10.03 1.16 -18.04
C SER A 210 -11.35 1.54 -17.39
N LEU A 211 -11.93 0.57 -16.69
CA LEU A 211 -13.07 0.76 -15.81
C LEU A 211 -12.60 0.65 -14.36
N GLU A 212 -13.07 1.53 -13.50
CA GLU A 212 -12.62 1.64 -12.11
C GLU A 212 -13.79 1.71 -11.13
N ILE A 213 -13.86 0.80 -10.16
CA ILE A 213 -14.72 0.99 -8.98
C ILE A 213 -14.00 1.91 -7.98
N ASN A 214 -14.63 3.01 -7.60
CA ASN A 214 -14.07 3.96 -6.64
C ASN A 214 -14.45 3.57 -5.21
N TYR A 215 -13.65 2.70 -4.59
CA TYR A 215 -13.83 2.36 -3.18
C TYR A 215 -13.35 3.50 -2.25
N GLN A 216 -14.05 3.69 -1.13
CA GLN A 216 -13.60 4.60 -0.08
C GLN A 216 -12.37 4.03 0.62
N LYS A 217 -11.41 4.90 0.97
CA LYS A 217 -10.21 4.48 1.71
C LYS A 217 -10.60 4.10 3.14
N HIS A 218 -10.15 2.93 3.58
CA HIS A 218 -10.35 2.49 4.96
C HIS A 218 -9.50 3.33 5.92
N ILE A 219 -10.17 3.95 6.89
CA ILE A 219 -9.51 4.72 7.94
C ILE A 219 -9.42 3.84 9.17
N VAL A 220 -8.20 3.54 9.58
CA VAL A 220 -7.93 2.62 10.70
C VAL A 220 -7.96 3.37 12.03
N LEU A 221 -7.39 4.56 12.06
CA LEU A 221 -7.24 5.34 13.28
C LEU A 221 -7.44 6.82 12.96
N ASN A 222 -8.19 7.52 13.82
CA ASN A 222 -8.31 8.97 13.78
C ASN A 222 -7.76 9.52 15.09
N LEU A 223 -6.59 10.17 15.05
CA LEU A 223 -5.94 10.73 16.23
C LEU A 223 -5.77 12.23 16.04
N LEU A 224 -6.35 13.04 16.94
CA LEU A 224 -6.27 14.50 16.89
C LEU A 224 -6.69 15.11 15.53
N GLY A 225 -7.70 14.51 14.88
CA GLY A 225 -8.18 14.93 13.55
C GLY A 225 -7.37 14.36 12.38
N TRP A 226 -6.26 13.66 12.63
CA TRP A 226 -5.49 13.00 11.59
C TRP A 226 -6.05 11.61 11.28
N LYS A 227 -6.71 11.49 10.12
CA LYS A 227 -7.25 10.24 9.56
C LYS A 227 -6.12 9.41 8.94
N MET A 228 -5.75 8.32 9.61
CA MET A 228 -4.66 7.43 9.21
C MET A 228 -5.20 6.13 8.61
N GLY A 229 -4.72 5.80 7.42
CA GLY A 229 -4.89 4.48 6.83
C GLY A 229 -3.93 3.45 7.43
N TRP A 230 -4.06 2.20 6.98
CA TRP A 230 -3.30 1.07 7.54
C TRP A 230 -1.78 1.25 7.50
N LEU A 231 -1.24 1.82 6.41
CA LEU A 231 0.20 1.98 6.23
C LEU A 231 0.80 2.96 7.25
N ALA A 232 0.12 4.07 7.53
CA ALA A 232 0.58 5.06 8.50
C ALA A 232 0.59 4.49 9.92
N VAL A 233 -0.48 3.80 10.31
CA VAL A 233 -0.58 3.10 11.61
C VAL A 233 0.53 2.04 11.72
N TYR A 234 0.75 1.26 10.67
CA TYR A 234 1.82 0.26 10.63
C TYR A 234 3.20 0.89 10.84
N ILE A 235 3.51 2.00 10.18
CA ILE A 235 4.82 2.67 10.30
C ILE A 235 5.06 3.11 11.74
N ILE A 236 4.07 3.74 12.39
CA ILE A 236 4.20 4.20 13.78
C ILE A 236 4.45 3.01 14.72
N LEU A 237 3.64 1.95 14.61
CA LEU A 237 3.77 0.77 15.45
C LEU A 237 5.09 0.01 15.19
N SER A 238 5.49 -0.13 13.93
CA SER A 238 6.74 -0.81 13.56
C SER A 238 7.98 -0.07 14.07
N ILE A 239 7.99 1.26 14.09
CA ILE A 239 9.08 2.03 14.72
C ILE A 239 9.17 1.68 16.21
N ALA A 240 8.06 1.74 16.94
CA ALA A 240 8.02 1.41 18.37
C ALA A 240 8.51 -0.03 18.65
N PHE A 241 8.00 -1.01 17.90
CA PHE A 241 8.43 -2.41 18.05
C PHE A 241 9.88 -2.62 17.65
N SER A 242 10.35 -2.01 16.55
CA SER A 242 11.74 -2.16 16.10
C SER A 242 12.75 -1.64 17.13
N LEU A 243 12.45 -0.52 17.81
CA LEU A 243 13.29 0.02 18.87
C LEU A 243 13.35 -0.95 20.06
N GLY A 244 12.21 -1.48 20.47
CA GLY A 244 12.12 -2.48 21.55
C GLY A 244 12.86 -3.77 21.21
N LEU A 245 12.61 -4.33 20.03
CA LEU A 245 13.18 -5.59 19.56
C LEU A 245 14.69 -5.51 19.32
N ARG A 246 15.18 -4.43 18.71
CA ARG A 246 16.63 -4.24 18.51
C ARG A 246 17.37 -4.16 19.85
N LYS A 247 16.79 -3.44 20.83
CA LYS A 247 17.34 -3.37 22.19
C LYS A 247 17.34 -4.73 22.88
N LEU A 248 16.22 -5.45 22.83
CA LEU A 248 16.06 -6.76 23.45
C LEU A 248 17.02 -7.79 22.86
N MET A 249 17.17 -7.82 21.53
CA MET A 249 17.97 -8.82 20.83
C MET A 249 19.44 -8.43 20.60
N LYS A 250 19.86 -7.26 21.09
CA LYS A 250 21.21 -6.69 20.91
C LYS A 250 21.61 -6.58 19.43
N VAL A 251 20.72 -6.00 18.62
CA VAL A 251 20.95 -5.74 17.19
C VAL A 251 21.39 -4.29 17.01
N TYR A 252 22.52 -4.06 16.35
CA TYR A 252 23.23 -2.76 16.34
C TYR A 252 23.12 -1.97 15.04
#